data_AF-A0A535KKF1-F1
#
_entry.id   AF-A0A535KKF1-F1
#
_cell.length_a   1.000
_cell.length_b   1.000
_cell.length_c   1.000
_cell.angle_alpha   90.00
_cell.angle_beta   90.00
_cell.angle_gamma   90.00
#
_symmetry.space_group_name_H-M   'P 1'
#
loop_
_entity.id
_entity.type
_entity.pdbx_description
1 polymer ?
#
loop_
_entity_poly.entity_id
_entity_poly.type
_entity_poly.pdbx_seq_one_letter_code
_entity_poly.pdbx_strand_id
1 'polypeptide(L)'
;MKYCRFLQLFAASMVLFLAACGNQTSVVLVPSTPSPSPPSQVTPVVQQPLPKSLLNPKYPVMDWVYNVTCGRAVDSYSRSQMDATIAYDSAAWLSPSDGHLVEGSSDCDKGALISQARNQGLQTLLTVGVDSSWWSTQDLAQYIDVASSQQQVPCTPEATTYVCKIINWAISGGYAGVIIDFELVKWDYPGIRMKFGMFMQELQAALHQKGMLCGVTLIPKASDSAAEDPHKLEYFQDWKLLSNIDFLVIMVLDLDLVLNKPGPITTAPWIEKQLNYLWKTIPQALSKTIWEFPLYGREWQQDGNGKWSPMSNETCQQVSDQKAAQTVLSGVGTDPTAPEI
;
A
#
# COMPACT_ATOMS: atom_id res chain seq x y z
N MET A 1 -4.61 -32.94 27.62
CA MET A 1 -3.87 -33.01 28.91
C MET A 1 -2.97 -31.77 28.96
N LYS A 2 -3.45 -30.67 29.53
CA LYS A 2 -3.27 -30.28 30.94
C LYS A 2 -1.79 -30.08 31.31
N TYR A 3 -1.37 -28.81 31.34
CA TYR A 3 -0.51 -28.34 32.42
C TYR A 3 -1.27 -27.27 33.20
N CYS A 4 -1.35 -27.52 34.50
CA CYS A 4 -2.09 -26.77 35.51
C CYS A 4 -1.22 -25.65 36.12
N ARG A 5 -1.88 -24.50 36.32
CA ARG A 5 -1.87 -23.59 37.48
C ARG A 5 -0.63 -23.55 38.39
N PHE A 6 -0.17 -22.32 38.66
CA PHE A 6 -0.12 -21.81 40.03
C PHE A 6 -0.70 -20.40 40.10
N LEU A 7 -1.33 -20.15 41.25
CA LEU A 7 -2.27 -19.09 41.62
C LEU A 7 -1.57 -18.12 42.59
N GLN A 8 -2.14 -16.91 42.75
CA GLN A 8 -2.24 -16.04 43.95
C GLN A 8 -1.93 -14.57 43.60
N LEU A 9 -2.94 -13.71 43.47
CA LEU A 9 -3.71 -12.99 44.51
C LEU A 9 -2.96 -11.75 45.04
N PHE A 10 -3.42 -10.57 44.63
CA PHE A 10 -3.50 -9.40 45.51
C PHE A 10 -4.79 -8.63 45.22
N ALA A 11 -5.59 -8.47 46.26
CA ALA A 11 -6.85 -7.75 46.28
C ALA A 11 -6.71 -6.50 47.18
N ALA A 12 -7.47 -5.48 46.78
CA ALA A 12 -8.04 -4.40 47.58
C ALA A 12 -7.11 -3.39 48.29
N SER A 13 -7.29 -2.11 47.94
CA SER A 13 -7.75 -1.11 48.91
C SER A 13 -8.35 0.10 48.19
N MET A 14 -9.66 0.23 48.35
CA MET A 14 -10.50 1.36 47.95
C MET A 14 -10.52 2.32 49.14
N VAL A 15 -10.07 3.57 48.95
CA VAL A 15 -10.23 4.63 49.95
C VAL A 15 -11.19 5.67 49.37
N LEU A 16 -12.40 5.70 49.91
CA LEU A 16 -13.33 6.81 49.78
C LEU A 16 -12.79 8.01 50.58
N PHE A 17 -12.67 9.16 49.94
CA PHE A 17 -12.74 10.45 50.63
C PHE A 17 -13.94 11.23 50.11
N LEU A 18 -14.93 11.39 51.00
CA LEU A 18 -15.97 12.41 50.89
C LEU A 18 -15.33 13.75 51.26
N ALA A 19 -15.33 14.71 50.34
CA ALA A 19 -15.13 16.12 50.64
C ALA A 19 -16.21 16.95 49.96
N ALA A 20 -16.81 17.82 50.77
CA ALA A 20 -18.04 18.55 50.53
C ALA A 20 -17.96 19.55 49.37
N CYS A 21 -19.15 19.89 48.84
CA CYS A 21 -19.39 20.89 47.81
C CYS A 21 -18.82 22.27 48.19
N GLY A 22 -18.07 22.87 47.26
CA GLY A 22 -17.72 24.28 47.25
C GLY A 22 -17.68 24.77 45.81
N ASN A 23 -18.70 25.53 45.40
CA ASN A 23 -18.78 26.16 44.08
C ASN A 23 -17.77 27.33 44.01
N GLN A 24 -16.62 27.10 43.37
CA GLN A 24 -15.80 28.19 42.82
C GLN A 24 -15.21 27.74 41.48
N THR A 25 -15.79 28.25 40.39
CA THR A 25 -15.19 28.22 39.06
C THR A 25 -14.01 29.18 39.03
N SER A 26 -12.80 28.67 39.26
CA SER A 26 -11.56 29.36 38.90
C SER A 26 -11.09 28.83 37.55
N VAL A 27 -11.16 29.70 36.54
CA VAL A 27 -10.57 29.46 35.22
C VAL A 27 -9.06 29.42 35.41
N VAL A 28 -8.47 28.22 35.31
CA VAL A 28 -7.02 28.05 35.21
C VAL A 28 -6.63 28.42 33.78
N LEU A 29 -6.08 29.62 33.59
CA LEU A 29 -5.42 30.01 32.34
C LEU A 29 -4.14 29.18 32.21
N VAL A 30 -4.16 28.19 31.32
CA VAL A 30 -2.94 27.51 30.85
C VAL A 30 -2.15 28.53 30.01
N PRO A 31 -0.88 28.81 30.32
CA PRO A 31 -0.05 29.65 29.45
C PRO A 31 0.06 28.98 28.07
N SER A 32 -0.39 29.67 27.03
CA SER A 32 -0.14 29.26 25.65
C SER A 32 1.38 29.28 25.41
N THR A 33 2.01 28.11 25.34
CA THR A 33 3.34 28.00 24.76
C THR A 33 3.27 28.52 23.33
N PRO A 34 4.11 29.50 22.93
CA PRO A 34 4.13 29.95 21.55
C PRO A 34 4.44 28.75 20.65
N SER A 35 3.61 28.57 19.61
CA SER A 35 3.91 27.62 18.55
C SER A 35 5.32 27.90 18.01
N PRO A 36 6.15 26.88 17.78
CA PRO A 36 7.46 27.10 17.17
C PRO A 36 7.24 27.84 15.84
N SER A 37 7.96 28.95 15.67
CA SER A 37 7.93 29.70 14.41
C SER A 37 8.32 28.74 13.27
N PRO A 38 7.62 28.75 12.12
CA PRO A 38 8.05 27.95 10.99
C PRO A 38 9.50 28.31 10.65
N PRO A 39 10.37 27.34 10.34
CA PRO A 39 11.76 27.60 10.07
C PRO A 39 11.89 28.65 8.97
N SER A 40 12.49 29.79 9.33
CA SER A 40 12.81 30.90 8.43
C SER A 40 13.92 30.48 7.47
N GLN A 41 13.58 29.62 6.51
CA GLN A 41 14.21 29.33 5.22
C GLN A 41 13.74 27.96 4.76
N VAL A 42 12.61 27.92 4.04
CA VAL A 42 12.24 26.74 3.26
C VAL A 42 13.11 26.77 2.01
N THR A 43 14.22 26.04 2.02
CA THR A 43 14.95 25.76 0.77
C THR A 43 13.95 25.13 -0.21
N PRO A 44 13.75 25.70 -1.41
CA PRO A 44 12.82 25.13 -2.37
C PRO A 44 13.26 23.70 -2.72
N VAL A 45 12.44 22.71 -2.39
CA VAL A 45 12.69 21.32 -2.80
C VAL A 45 12.28 21.18 -4.26
N VAL A 46 13.24 20.88 -5.13
CA VAL A 46 12.96 20.59 -6.54
C VAL A 46 12.16 19.29 -6.61
N GLN A 47 10.92 19.41 -7.09
CA GLN A 47 10.02 18.27 -7.27
C GLN A 47 10.46 17.41 -8.44
N GLN A 48 10.39 16.09 -8.26
CA GLN A 48 10.50 15.12 -9.35
C GLN A 48 9.10 14.86 -9.89
N PRO A 49 8.78 15.31 -11.10
CA PRO A 49 7.44 15.17 -11.64
C PRO A 49 7.14 13.71 -11.96
N LEU A 50 5.86 13.34 -11.86
CA LEU A 50 5.38 12.09 -12.40
C LEU A 50 5.80 11.94 -13.89
N PRO A 51 6.18 10.74 -14.34
CA PRO A 51 6.52 10.52 -15.74
C PRO A 51 5.39 10.98 -16.67
N LYS A 52 5.77 11.74 -17.71
CA LYS A 52 4.80 12.23 -18.70
C LYS A 52 4.09 11.05 -19.35
N SER A 53 2.80 11.22 -19.64
CA SER A 53 1.93 10.19 -20.24
C SER A 53 1.64 8.95 -19.39
N LEU A 54 2.18 8.86 -18.16
CA LEU A 54 1.85 7.75 -17.26
C LEU A 54 0.36 7.78 -16.91
N LEU A 55 -0.17 8.95 -16.55
CA LEU A 55 -1.58 9.15 -16.24
C LEU A 55 -2.23 10.08 -17.27
N ASN A 56 -3.54 9.91 -17.46
CA ASN A 56 -4.34 10.82 -18.25
C ASN A 56 -4.32 12.23 -17.61
N PRO A 57 -3.90 13.27 -18.33
CA PRO A 57 -3.75 14.61 -17.74
C PRO A 57 -5.08 15.26 -17.35
N LYS A 58 -6.21 14.79 -17.91
CA LYS A 58 -7.55 15.27 -17.57
C LYS A 58 -8.11 14.57 -16.32
N TYR A 59 -7.80 13.29 -16.18
CA TYR A 59 -8.22 12.44 -15.07
C TYR A 59 -7.03 11.57 -14.63
N PRO A 60 -6.16 12.08 -13.74
CA PRO A 60 -4.90 11.41 -13.39
C PRO A 60 -5.15 10.24 -12.44
N VAL A 61 -5.83 9.20 -12.94
CA VAL A 61 -6.23 8.01 -12.20
C VAL A 61 -5.54 6.79 -12.78
N MET A 62 -5.17 5.88 -11.88
CA MET A 62 -4.71 4.54 -12.20
C MET A 62 -5.65 3.55 -11.55
N ASP A 63 -6.20 2.63 -12.34
CA ASP A 63 -7.08 1.56 -11.87
C ASP A 63 -6.28 0.29 -11.66
N TRP A 64 -6.38 -0.29 -10.47
CA TRP A 64 -5.92 -1.63 -10.16
C TRP A 64 -6.95 -2.65 -10.66
N VAL A 65 -6.62 -3.39 -11.71
CA VAL A 65 -7.48 -4.45 -12.25
C VAL A 65 -6.96 -5.79 -11.76
N TYR A 66 -7.61 -6.35 -10.75
CA TYR A 66 -7.24 -7.63 -10.18
C TYR A 66 -7.68 -8.79 -11.07
N ASN A 67 -6.78 -9.74 -11.37
CA ASN A 67 -6.99 -10.81 -12.36
C ASN A 67 -8.29 -11.62 -12.19
N VAL A 68 -8.77 -11.85 -10.96
CA VAL A 68 -10.01 -12.62 -10.71
C VAL A 68 -11.28 -11.81 -10.99
N THR A 69 -11.17 -10.48 -11.09
CA THR A 69 -12.25 -9.55 -11.42
C THR A 69 -12.11 -8.94 -12.82
N CYS A 70 -11.02 -9.28 -13.52
CA CYS A 70 -10.68 -8.71 -14.82
C CYS A 70 -11.81 -8.85 -15.85
N GLY A 71 -12.47 -10.00 -15.97
CA GLY A 71 -13.59 -10.17 -16.89
C GLY A 71 -14.70 -9.14 -16.67
N ARG A 72 -15.04 -8.87 -15.40
CA ARG A 72 -16.01 -7.82 -15.03
C ARG A 72 -15.49 -6.42 -15.36
N ALA A 73 -14.18 -6.19 -15.21
CA ALA A 73 -13.57 -4.93 -15.61
C ALA A 73 -13.68 -4.73 -17.13
N VAL A 74 -13.27 -5.72 -17.93
CA VAL A 74 -13.40 -5.71 -19.39
C VAL A 74 -14.86 -5.47 -19.81
N ASP A 75 -15.82 -6.18 -19.22
CA ASP A 75 -17.25 -5.99 -19.49
C ASP A 75 -17.75 -4.60 -19.10
N SER A 76 -17.26 -4.04 -17.98
CA SER A 76 -17.58 -2.68 -17.56
C SER A 76 -17.06 -1.68 -18.58
N TYR A 77 -15.77 -1.78 -18.93
CA TYR A 77 -15.12 -0.91 -19.88
C TYR A 77 -15.70 -1.05 -21.29
N SER A 78 -16.22 -2.20 -21.69
CA SER A 78 -16.89 -2.35 -23.01
C SER A 78 -18.19 -1.54 -23.11
N ARG A 79 -18.82 -1.25 -21.96
CA ARG A 79 -20.07 -0.48 -21.84
C ARG A 79 -19.83 1.00 -21.54
N SER A 80 -18.60 1.39 -21.24
CA SER A 80 -18.19 2.76 -20.94
C SER A 80 -16.92 3.15 -21.69
N GLN A 81 -16.34 4.31 -21.41
CA GLN A 81 -14.98 4.65 -21.85
C GLN A 81 -14.00 4.23 -20.74
N MET A 82 -12.78 3.81 -21.10
CA MET A 82 -11.68 3.74 -20.15
C MET A 82 -11.05 5.14 -20.09
N ASP A 83 -10.90 5.70 -18.90
CA ASP A 83 -10.26 7.02 -18.72
C ASP A 83 -9.00 6.96 -17.85
N ALA A 84 -8.70 5.79 -17.27
CA ALA A 84 -7.62 5.55 -16.32
C ALA A 84 -6.51 4.68 -16.91
N THR A 85 -5.28 4.91 -16.46
CA THR A 85 -4.16 3.99 -16.69
C THR A 85 -4.42 2.67 -15.96
N ILE A 86 -4.08 1.54 -16.56
CA ILE A 86 -4.35 0.24 -15.94
C ILE A 86 -3.09 -0.30 -15.28
N ALA A 87 -3.13 -0.52 -13.97
CA ALA A 87 -2.23 -1.43 -13.27
C ALA A 87 -2.88 -2.81 -13.28
N TYR A 88 -2.38 -3.73 -14.11
CA TYR A 88 -2.94 -5.07 -14.20
C TYR A 88 -2.32 -5.94 -13.11
N ASP A 89 -3.11 -6.17 -12.08
CA ASP A 89 -2.69 -6.84 -10.85
C ASP A 89 -2.90 -8.35 -10.94
N SER A 90 -2.00 -9.10 -10.31
CA SER A 90 -1.91 -10.56 -10.40
C SER A 90 -1.67 -11.08 -11.82
N ALA A 91 -1.22 -10.19 -12.71
CA ALA A 91 -0.77 -10.50 -14.05
C ALA A 91 0.56 -11.27 -14.06
N ALA A 92 1.34 -11.16 -12.97
CA ALA A 92 2.59 -11.87 -12.76
C ALA A 92 2.84 -12.13 -11.28
N TRP A 93 2.41 -13.29 -10.79
CA TRP A 93 2.81 -13.83 -9.50
C TRP A 93 4.23 -14.38 -9.60
N LEU A 94 5.12 -13.80 -8.82
CA LEU A 94 6.50 -14.22 -8.68
C LEU A 94 6.60 -15.43 -7.73
N SER A 95 7.32 -16.44 -8.17
CA SER A 95 7.86 -17.50 -7.33
C SER A 95 9.23 -17.08 -6.79
N PRO A 96 9.37 -16.83 -5.48
CA PRO A 96 10.64 -16.39 -4.88
C PRO A 96 11.79 -17.41 -5.04
N SER A 97 11.50 -18.71 -5.16
CA SER A 97 12.55 -19.74 -5.20
C SER A 97 13.47 -19.65 -6.41
N ASP A 98 12.93 -19.19 -7.55
CA ASP A 98 13.62 -19.19 -8.84
C ASP A 98 13.30 -17.96 -9.69
N GLY A 99 12.42 -17.07 -9.23
CA GLY A 99 12.00 -15.87 -9.92
C GLY A 99 11.13 -16.12 -11.15
N HIS A 100 10.56 -17.32 -11.32
CA HIS A 100 9.59 -17.53 -12.39
C HIS A 100 8.31 -16.72 -12.11
N LEU A 101 7.64 -16.31 -13.18
CA LEU A 101 6.38 -15.57 -13.11
C LEU A 101 5.27 -16.45 -13.66
N VAL A 102 4.12 -16.46 -12.99
CA VAL A 102 2.90 -17.09 -13.49
C VAL A 102 1.78 -16.07 -13.50
N GLU A 103 0.91 -16.16 -14.48
CA GLU A 103 -0.35 -15.43 -14.44
C GLU A 103 -1.25 -16.10 -13.38
N GLY A 104 -1.91 -15.32 -12.53
CA GLY A 104 -2.82 -15.89 -11.53
C GLY A 104 -4.04 -16.57 -12.17
N SER A 105 -4.72 -17.44 -11.42
CA SER A 105 -5.95 -18.12 -11.87
C SER A 105 -7.02 -17.11 -12.30
N SER A 106 -7.53 -17.22 -13.54
CA SER A 106 -8.23 -16.12 -14.20
C SER A 106 -9.67 -16.42 -14.63
N ASP A 107 -10.49 -15.38 -14.56
CA ASP A 107 -11.63 -15.08 -15.44
C ASP A 107 -11.24 -13.82 -16.24
N CYS A 108 -10.21 -13.91 -17.07
CA CYS A 108 -9.64 -12.74 -17.75
C CYS A 108 -9.22 -13.03 -19.20
N ASP A 109 -9.78 -12.27 -20.13
CA ASP A 109 -9.15 -12.03 -21.43
C ASP A 109 -8.18 -10.86 -21.30
N LYS A 110 -6.95 -11.15 -20.87
CA LYS A 110 -5.86 -10.17 -20.77
C LYS A 110 -5.62 -9.45 -22.10
N GLY A 111 -5.74 -10.18 -23.21
CA GLY A 111 -5.55 -9.62 -24.55
C GLY A 111 -6.57 -8.51 -24.82
N ALA A 112 -7.84 -8.75 -24.47
CA ALA A 112 -8.90 -7.75 -24.57
C ALA A 112 -8.63 -6.55 -23.66
N LEU A 113 -8.29 -6.75 -22.38
CA LEU A 113 -7.99 -5.67 -21.44
C LEU A 113 -6.89 -4.75 -21.96
N ILE A 114 -5.74 -5.33 -22.33
CA ILE A 114 -4.58 -4.56 -22.80
C ILE A 114 -4.87 -3.88 -24.15
N SER A 115 -5.53 -4.58 -25.08
CA SER A 115 -5.85 -4.02 -26.39
C SER A 115 -6.84 -2.86 -26.29
N GLN A 116 -7.84 -2.97 -25.39
CA GLN A 116 -8.81 -1.91 -25.19
C GLN A 116 -8.18 -0.65 -24.60
N ALA A 117 -7.32 -0.78 -23.58
CA ALA A 117 -6.58 0.34 -23.02
C ALA A 117 -5.69 1.00 -24.08
N ARG A 118 -4.93 0.20 -24.83
CA ARG A 118 -4.03 0.70 -25.89
C ARG A 118 -4.79 1.42 -27.01
N ASN A 119 -5.95 0.91 -27.44
CA ASN A 119 -6.77 1.54 -28.47
C ASN A 119 -7.30 2.92 -28.05
N GLN A 120 -7.38 3.18 -26.74
CA GLN A 120 -7.77 4.48 -26.16
C GLN A 120 -6.56 5.34 -25.79
N GLY A 121 -5.33 4.90 -26.12
CA GLY A 121 -4.09 5.62 -25.83
C GLY A 121 -3.68 5.60 -24.36
N LEU A 122 -4.21 4.66 -23.57
CA LEU A 122 -3.91 4.51 -22.16
C LEU A 122 -2.73 3.56 -21.95
N GLN A 123 -1.96 3.83 -20.90
CA GLN A 123 -0.86 2.96 -20.50
C GLN A 123 -1.39 1.75 -19.74
N THR A 124 -0.68 0.63 -19.88
CA THR A 124 -0.89 -0.58 -19.08
C THR A 124 0.40 -0.94 -18.39
N LEU A 125 0.36 -1.15 -17.09
CA LEU A 125 1.50 -1.50 -16.24
C LEU A 125 1.32 -2.93 -15.74
N LEU A 126 2.42 -3.67 -15.72
CA LEU A 126 2.49 -4.99 -15.13
C LEU A 126 2.69 -4.84 -13.61
N THR A 127 1.80 -5.37 -12.78
CA THR A 127 2.12 -5.54 -11.37
C THR A 127 2.79 -6.90 -11.16
N VAL A 128 3.90 -6.90 -10.41
CA VAL A 128 4.60 -8.11 -9.98
C VAL A 128 4.53 -8.20 -8.45
N GLY A 129 3.77 -9.17 -7.95
CA GLY A 129 3.65 -9.48 -6.52
C GLY A 129 4.00 -10.92 -6.21
N VAL A 130 3.79 -11.34 -4.96
CA VAL A 130 3.98 -12.74 -4.51
C VAL A 130 2.71 -13.22 -3.83
N ASP A 131 2.26 -14.44 -4.15
CA ASP A 131 1.15 -15.06 -3.44
C ASP A 131 1.61 -15.56 -2.07
N SER A 132 1.27 -14.78 -1.04
CA SER A 132 1.61 -15.07 0.37
C SER A 132 0.95 -16.33 0.92
N SER A 133 0.02 -16.96 0.19
CA SER A 133 -0.55 -18.26 0.55
C SER A 133 0.43 -19.41 0.37
N TRP A 134 1.41 -19.26 -0.53
CA TRP A 134 2.38 -20.30 -0.89
C TRP A 134 3.79 -20.01 -0.40
N TRP A 135 4.10 -18.75 -0.12
CA TRP A 135 5.44 -18.29 0.16
C TRP A 135 5.54 -17.57 1.49
N SER A 136 6.63 -17.83 2.20
CA SER A 136 6.90 -17.16 3.47
C SER A 136 7.58 -15.81 3.25
N THR A 137 7.53 -14.97 4.29
CA THR A 137 8.25 -13.69 4.33
C THR A 137 9.78 -13.85 4.15
N GLN A 138 10.30 -15.03 4.53
CA GLN A 138 11.70 -15.42 4.39
C GLN A 138 12.06 -15.75 2.94
N ASP A 139 11.16 -16.36 2.18
CA ASP A 139 11.40 -16.73 0.78
C ASP A 139 11.51 -15.48 -0.08
N LEU A 140 10.62 -14.50 0.12
CA LEU A 140 10.71 -13.22 -0.61
C LEU A 140 11.96 -12.42 -0.22
N ALA A 141 12.38 -12.45 1.04
CA ALA A 141 13.63 -11.81 1.44
C ALA A 141 14.87 -12.46 0.75
N GLN A 142 14.87 -13.78 0.58
CA GLN A 142 15.92 -14.49 -0.16
C GLN A 142 15.88 -14.17 -1.66
N TYR A 143 14.70 -14.07 -2.25
CA TYR A 143 14.56 -13.61 -3.63
C TYR A 143 15.20 -12.23 -3.82
N ILE A 144 14.88 -11.27 -2.95
CA ILE A 144 15.44 -9.90 -3.00
C ILE A 144 16.96 -9.93 -2.86
N ASP A 145 17.50 -10.78 -1.98
CA ASP A 145 18.95 -10.95 -1.80
C ASP A 145 19.65 -11.45 -3.07
N VAL A 146 19.08 -12.46 -3.73
CA VAL A 146 19.59 -12.97 -5.00
C VAL A 146 19.42 -11.93 -6.12
N ALA A 147 18.24 -11.33 -6.23
CA ALA A 147 17.93 -10.35 -7.27
C ALA A 147 18.87 -9.14 -7.22
N SER A 148 19.16 -8.64 -6.02
CA SER A 148 20.04 -7.48 -5.78
C SER A 148 21.55 -7.77 -5.88
N SER A 149 21.94 -9.03 -6.09
CA SER A 149 23.34 -9.45 -6.18
C SER A 149 23.70 -10.08 -7.53
N GLN A 150 22.71 -10.32 -8.40
CA GLN A 150 22.95 -10.82 -9.74
C GLN A 150 23.65 -9.78 -10.60
N GLN A 151 24.69 -10.20 -11.31
CA GLN A 151 25.36 -9.34 -12.26
C GLN A 151 24.37 -8.88 -13.33
N GLN A 152 24.32 -7.57 -13.59
CA GLN A 152 23.54 -7.03 -14.68
C GLN A 152 24.01 -7.57 -16.02
N VAL A 153 23.07 -8.06 -16.80
CA VAL A 153 23.26 -8.55 -18.17
C VAL A 153 22.18 -7.93 -19.06
N PRO A 154 22.42 -7.78 -20.37
CA PRO A 154 21.36 -7.41 -21.29
C PRO A 154 20.21 -8.41 -21.21
N CYS A 155 18.98 -7.94 -21.00
CA CYS A 155 17.81 -8.81 -21.00
C CYS A 155 17.44 -9.19 -22.43
N THR A 156 18.02 -10.30 -22.88
CA THR A 156 17.60 -11.09 -24.04
C THR A 156 16.52 -12.09 -23.62
N PRO A 157 15.76 -12.69 -24.56
CA PRO A 157 14.73 -13.68 -24.23
C PRO A 157 15.24 -14.89 -23.43
N GLU A 158 16.53 -15.23 -23.55
CA GLU A 158 17.18 -16.35 -22.88
C GLU A 158 17.78 -16.00 -21.50
N ALA A 159 17.83 -14.71 -21.16
CA ALA A 159 18.42 -14.25 -19.90
C ALA A 159 17.62 -14.76 -18.70
N THR A 160 18.30 -15.37 -17.73
CA THR A 160 17.68 -16.03 -16.58
C THR A 160 17.83 -15.27 -15.26
N THR A 161 18.44 -14.08 -15.25
CA THR A 161 18.47 -13.23 -14.05
C THR A 161 17.06 -12.80 -13.68
N TYR A 162 16.81 -12.61 -12.40
CA TYR A 162 15.48 -12.32 -11.84
C TYR A 162 14.92 -11.02 -12.40
N VAL A 163 15.76 -9.98 -12.53
CA VAL A 163 15.41 -8.72 -13.20
C VAL A 163 15.02 -8.97 -14.67
N CYS A 164 15.77 -9.80 -15.41
CA CYS A 164 15.44 -10.05 -16.81
C CYS A 164 14.18 -10.90 -17.00
N LYS A 165 13.83 -11.79 -16.06
CA LYS A 165 12.55 -12.50 -16.09
C LYS A 165 11.36 -11.54 -16.03
N ILE A 166 11.42 -10.54 -15.13
CA ILE A 166 10.41 -9.47 -15.03
C ILE A 166 10.33 -8.66 -16.33
N ILE A 167 11.48 -8.24 -16.86
CA ILE A 167 11.53 -7.43 -18.09
C ILE A 167 10.98 -8.21 -19.30
N ASN A 168 11.38 -9.47 -19.46
CA ASN A 168 10.91 -10.28 -20.58
C ASN A 168 9.40 -10.54 -20.50
N TRP A 169 8.84 -10.70 -19.29
CA TRP A 169 7.39 -10.78 -19.10
C TRP A 169 6.69 -9.47 -19.49
N ALA A 170 7.23 -8.32 -19.03
CA ALA A 170 6.70 -7.01 -19.37
C ALA A 170 6.71 -6.74 -20.88
N ILE A 171 7.81 -7.09 -21.56
CA ILE A 171 7.94 -7.00 -23.03
C ILE A 171 6.92 -7.91 -23.72
N SER A 172 6.80 -9.17 -23.29
CA SER A 172 5.89 -10.14 -23.90
C SER A 172 4.43 -9.74 -23.76
N GLY A 173 4.06 -9.07 -22.67
CA GLY A 173 2.71 -8.54 -22.47
C GLY A 173 2.48 -7.18 -23.16
N GLY A 174 3.53 -6.52 -23.64
CA GLY A 174 3.43 -5.19 -24.24
C GLY A 174 3.02 -4.10 -23.25
N TYR A 175 3.49 -4.21 -22.01
CA TYR A 175 3.28 -3.22 -20.96
C TYR A 175 4.22 -2.02 -21.13
N ALA A 176 3.80 -0.87 -20.63
CA ALA A 176 4.58 0.36 -20.63
C ALA A 176 5.50 0.50 -19.42
N GLY A 177 5.36 -0.39 -18.44
CA GLY A 177 6.10 -0.35 -17.19
C GLY A 177 5.74 -1.49 -16.26
N VAL A 178 6.43 -1.53 -15.13
CA VAL A 178 6.26 -2.52 -14.08
C VAL A 178 6.05 -1.80 -12.75
N ILE A 179 5.13 -2.30 -11.93
CA ILE A 179 4.97 -1.96 -10.52
C ILE A 179 5.41 -3.18 -9.71
N ILE A 180 6.40 -3.02 -8.83
CA ILE A 180 6.72 -4.05 -7.85
C ILE A 180 5.80 -3.88 -6.65
N ASP A 181 5.03 -4.93 -6.38
CA ASP A 181 4.10 -5.02 -5.27
C ASP A 181 4.51 -6.14 -4.31
N PHE A 182 5.66 -5.94 -3.69
CA PHE A 182 6.20 -6.87 -2.72
C PHE A 182 5.72 -6.49 -1.33
N GLU A 183 4.99 -7.39 -0.71
CA GLU A 183 4.50 -7.25 0.65
C GLU A 183 5.05 -8.36 1.56
N LEU A 184 4.92 -8.18 2.87
CA LEU A 184 5.25 -9.21 3.87
C LEU A 184 6.69 -9.74 3.75
N VAL A 185 7.70 -8.88 3.64
CA VAL A 185 9.11 -9.30 3.60
C VAL A 185 9.65 -9.50 5.02
N LYS A 186 10.51 -10.49 5.24
CA LYS A 186 11.17 -10.70 6.54
C LYS A 186 12.02 -9.49 6.93
N TRP A 187 11.52 -8.70 7.87
CA TRP A 187 12.09 -7.42 8.32
C TRP A 187 13.52 -7.52 8.88
N ASP A 188 13.86 -8.62 9.55
CA ASP A 188 15.16 -8.87 10.18
C ASP A 188 16.14 -9.61 9.25
N TYR A 189 15.84 -9.74 7.96
CA TYR A 189 16.79 -10.30 7.00
C TYR A 189 18.00 -9.36 6.84
N PRO A 190 19.25 -9.87 6.86
CA PRO A 190 20.45 -9.02 6.85
C PRO A 190 20.51 -8.05 5.67
N GLY A 191 20.52 -6.75 5.98
CA GLY A 191 20.64 -5.69 4.99
C GLY A 191 19.45 -5.54 4.05
N ILE A 192 18.27 -6.09 4.39
CA ILE A 192 17.13 -6.17 3.48
C ILE A 192 16.69 -4.82 2.89
N ARG A 193 16.78 -3.74 3.68
CA ARG A 193 16.48 -2.37 3.22
C ARG A 193 17.34 -1.93 2.03
N MET A 194 18.64 -2.16 2.14
CA MET A 194 19.60 -1.82 1.08
C MET A 194 19.41 -2.74 -0.11
N LYS A 195 19.23 -4.05 0.13
CA LYS A 195 19.03 -5.06 -0.92
C LYS A 195 17.79 -4.77 -1.76
N PHE A 196 16.66 -4.44 -1.13
CA PHE A 196 15.45 -4.07 -1.84
C PHE A 196 15.62 -2.78 -2.64
N GLY A 197 16.24 -1.75 -2.05
CA GLY A 197 16.57 -0.52 -2.78
C GLY A 197 17.47 -0.76 -4.00
N MET A 198 18.50 -1.60 -3.87
CA MET A 198 19.39 -1.96 -4.98
C MET A 198 18.63 -2.72 -6.08
N PHE A 199 17.87 -3.76 -5.71
CA PHE A 199 17.02 -4.50 -6.65
C PHE A 199 16.12 -3.56 -7.47
N MET A 200 15.44 -2.61 -6.80
CA MET A 200 14.56 -1.66 -7.47
C MET A 200 15.32 -0.72 -8.42
N GLN A 201 16.52 -0.25 -8.04
CA GLN A 201 17.36 0.59 -8.90
C GLN A 201 17.87 -0.17 -10.14
N GLU A 202 18.25 -1.43 -9.97
CA GLU A 202 18.69 -2.29 -11.07
C GLU A 202 17.54 -2.61 -12.03
N LEU A 203 16.36 -2.92 -11.49
CA LEU A 203 15.14 -3.13 -12.27
C LEU A 203 14.79 -1.87 -13.07
N GLN A 204 14.78 -0.69 -12.44
CA GLN A 204 14.52 0.56 -13.12
C GLN A 204 15.50 0.81 -14.27
N ALA A 205 16.80 0.67 -14.03
CA ALA A 205 17.81 0.88 -15.06
C ALA A 205 17.61 -0.04 -16.27
N ALA A 206 17.23 -1.30 -16.02
CA ALA A 206 16.99 -2.27 -17.07
C ALA A 206 15.64 -2.06 -17.79
N LEU A 207 14.60 -1.56 -17.11
CA LEU A 207 13.34 -1.11 -17.72
C LEU A 207 13.53 0.13 -18.61
N HIS A 208 14.34 1.10 -18.16
CA HIS A 208 14.67 2.31 -18.93
C HIS A 208 15.37 1.98 -20.25
N GLN A 209 16.22 0.95 -20.29
CA GLN A 209 16.83 0.45 -21.54
C GLN A 209 15.81 -0.06 -22.57
N LYS A 210 14.58 -0.35 -22.13
CA LYS A 210 13.46 -0.78 -22.96
C LYS A 210 12.40 0.32 -23.15
N GLY A 211 12.65 1.53 -22.63
CA GLY A 211 11.69 2.64 -22.66
C GLY A 211 10.47 2.43 -21.74
N MET A 212 10.60 1.56 -20.73
CA MET A 212 9.53 1.25 -19.78
C MET A 212 9.74 1.96 -18.44
N LEU A 213 8.64 2.21 -17.71
CA LEU A 213 8.65 2.84 -16.39
C LEU A 213 8.74 1.84 -15.25
N CYS A 214 9.32 2.26 -14.12
CA CYS A 214 9.40 1.47 -12.89
C CYS A 214 8.61 2.14 -11.75
N GLY A 215 7.65 1.43 -11.18
CA GLY A 215 6.91 1.82 -9.99
C GLY A 215 7.13 0.85 -8.84
N VAL A 216 6.77 1.28 -7.64
CA VAL A 216 6.78 0.45 -6.43
C VAL A 216 5.62 0.81 -5.52
N THR A 217 4.93 -0.20 -4.99
CA THR A 217 3.94 0.02 -3.92
C THR A 217 4.65 0.21 -2.59
N LEU A 218 4.10 1.10 -1.77
CA LEU A 218 4.61 1.43 -0.45
C LEU A 218 3.56 1.11 0.59
N ILE A 219 3.95 0.27 1.54
CA ILE A 219 3.17 0.00 2.74
C ILE A 219 3.15 1.30 3.57
N PRO A 220 1.97 1.74 4.03
CA PRO A 220 1.85 2.95 4.84
C PRO A 220 2.75 2.90 6.07
N LYS A 221 3.58 3.91 6.25
CA LYS A 221 4.42 4.07 7.43
C LYS A 221 4.48 5.51 7.90
N ALA A 222 4.45 5.69 9.22
CA ALA A 222 4.55 7.01 9.85
C ALA A 222 5.97 7.34 10.34
N SER A 223 6.88 6.36 10.35
CA SER A 223 8.29 6.53 10.70
C SER A 223 9.18 5.42 10.10
N ASP A 224 10.50 5.52 10.29
CA ASP A 224 11.47 4.47 9.93
C ASP A 224 11.77 3.50 11.09
N SER A 225 11.07 3.64 12.23
CA SER A 225 11.32 2.84 13.43
C SER A 225 10.58 1.51 13.35
N ALA A 226 11.30 0.40 13.35
CA ALA A 226 10.72 -0.94 13.47
C ALA A 226 9.93 -1.16 14.78
N ALA A 227 10.07 -0.26 15.76
CA ALA A 227 9.31 -0.30 17.01
C ALA A 227 7.93 0.35 16.89
N GLU A 228 7.74 1.24 15.91
CA GLU A 228 6.47 1.94 15.69
C GLU A 228 5.53 1.20 14.74
N ASP A 229 6.07 0.24 14.00
CA ASP A 229 5.31 -0.79 13.30
C ASP A 229 5.30 -2.09 14.12
N PRO A 230 4.20 -2.40 14.83
CA PRO A 230 4.12 -3.62 15.63
C PRO A 230 4.22 -4.90 14.79
N HIS A 231 3.86 -4.84 13.50
CA HIS A 231 3.82 -5.98 12.59
C HIS A 231 5.07 -6.07 11.71
N LYS A 232 5.86 -4.99 11.63
CA LYS A 232 7.12 -4.88 10.87
C LYS A 232 6.96 -5.15 9.37
N LEU A 233 5.81 -4.79 8.83
CA LEU A 233 5.41 -4.96 7.43
C LEU A 233 6.22 -4.06 6.51
N GLU A 234 6.36 -2.76 6.81
CA GLU A 234 7.04 -1.81 5.92
C GLU A 234 8.56 -1.76 6.07
N TYR A 235 9.15 -2.40 7.08
CA TYR A 235 10.51 -2.07 7.53
C TYR A 235 11.58 -2.26 6.44
N PHE A 236 11.37 -3.19 5.51
CA PHE A 236 12.25 -3.42 4.38
C PHE A 236 12.22 -2.27 3.34
N GLN A 237 11.19 -1.41 3.36
CA GLN A 237 11.02 -0.31 2.43
C GLN A 237 11.71 0.97 2.94
N ASP A 238 12.94 1.19 2.48
CA ASP A 238 13.63 2.45 2.68
C ASP A 238 13.11 3.50 1.69
N TRP A 239 12.19 4.35 2.15
CA TRP A 239 11.55 5.36 1.29
C TRP A 239 12.55 6.35 0.69
N LYS A 240 13.69 6.63 1.35
CA LYS A 240 14.72 7.50 0.77
C LYS A 240 15.40 6.85 -0.42
N LEU A 241 15.76 5.57 -0.31
CA LEU A 241 16.31 4.81 -1.44
C LEU A 241 15.29 4.68 -2.57
N LEU A 242 14.05 4.31 -2.22
CA LEU A 242 12.95 4.10 -3.16
C LEU A 242 12.47 5.41 -3.81
N SER A 243 12.73 6.58 -3.21
CA SER A 243 12.40 7.87 -3.83
C SER A 243 13.16 8.17 -5.12
N ASN A 244 14.11 7.32 -5.54
CA ASN A 244 14.77 7.40 -6.84
C ASN A 244 14.02 6.63 -7.95
N ILE A 245 12.96 5.91 -7.60
CA ILE A 245 12.13 5.14 -8.54
C ILE A 245 11.16 6.06 -9.28
N ASP A 246 10.79 5.78 -10.54
CA ASP A 246 10.06 6.72 -11.41
C ASP A 246 8.75 7.23 -10.80
N PHE A 247 8.03 6.38 -10.07
CA PHE A 247 6.86 6.77 -9.29
C PHE A 247 6.63 5.83 -8.10
N LEU A 248 5.89 6.32 -7.11
CA LEU A 248 5.54 5.60 -5.90
C LEU A 248 4.03 5.41 -5.84
N VAL A 249 3.55 4.30 -5.30
CA VAL A 249 2.12 4.07 -5.04
C VAL A 249 1.95 3.81 -3.54
N ILE A 250 1.37 4.72 -2.77
CA ILE A 250 1.14 4.52 -1.34
C ILE A 250 -0.23 3.87 -1.14
N MET A 251 -0.25 2.68 -0.54
CA MET A 251 -1.44 1.87 -0.32
C MET A 251 -2.23 2.35 0.91
N VAL A 252 -3.03 3.43 0.78
CA VAL A 252 -3.87 3.92 1.89
C VAL A 252 -5.19 3.14 2.00
N LEU A 253 -5.07 1.82 2.11
CA LEU A 253 -6.14 0.85 2.25
C LEU A 253 -5.84 -0.15 3.38
N ASP A 254 -6.81 -1.02 3.71
CA ASP A 254 -6.65 -2.10 4.69
C ASP A 254 -6.23 -1.70 6.11
N LEU A 255 -6.59 -0.48 6.53
CA LEU A 255 -6.35 -0.01 7.89
C LEU A 255 -7.00 -0.93 8.95
N ASP A 256 -8.15 -1.53 8.64
CA ASP A 256 -8.82 -2.48 9.51
C ASP A 256 -8.01 -3.77 9.73
N LEU A 257 -7.31 -4.26 8.70
CA LEU A 257 -6.37 -5.39 8.82
C LEU A 257 -5.15 -5.01 9.68
N VAL A 258 -4.59 -3.80 9.49
CA VAL A 258 -3.50 -3.29 10.34
C VAL A 258 -3.92 -3.21 11.80
N LEU A 259 -5.15 -2.76 12.06
CA LEU A 259 -5.75 -2.70 13.40
C LEU A 259 -6.23 -4.06 13.91
N ASN A 260 -6.27 -5.07 13.05
CA ASN A 260 -6.74 -6.43 13.31
C ASN A 260 -8.13 -6.49 13.97
N LYS A 261 -9.06 -5.67 13.49
CA LYS A 261 -10.45 -5.59 14.00
C LYS A 261 -11.36 -4.91 12.97
N PRO A 262 -12.70 -5.10 13.07
CA PRO A 262 -13.64 -4.35 12.26
C PRO A 262 -13.41 -2.84 12.39
N GLY A 263 -13.41 -2.15 11.26
CA GLY A 263 -13.08 -0.73 11.21
C GLY A 263 -13.11 -0.17 9.79
N PRO A 264 -12.72 1.10 9.64
CA PRO A 264 -12.61 1.73 8.33
C PRO A 264 -11.45 1.11 7.54
N ILE A 265 -11.63 0.94 6.22
CA ILE A 265 -10.56 0.53 5.31
C ILE A 265 -9.50 1.65 5.16
N THR A 266 -9.94 2.90 5.24
CA THR A 266 -9.06 4.08 5.24
C THR A 266 -9.71 5.25 5.97
N THR A 267 -8.91 6.20 6.46
CA THR A 267 -9.40 7.42 7.13
C THR A 267 -8.54 8.63 6.80
N ALA A 268 -9.13 9.83 6.76
CA ALA A 268 -8.40 11.07 6.52
C ALA A 268 -7.23 11.30 7.53
N PRO A 269 -7.41 11.11 8.85
CA PRO A 269 -6.30 11.27 9.80
C PRO A 269 -5.15 10.29 9.58
N TRP A 270 -5.43 9.10 9.04
CA TRP A 270 -4.37 8.14 8.71
C TRP A 270 -3.62 8.56 7.45
N ILE A 271 -4.33 8.99 6.40
CA ILE A 271 -3.75 9.54 5.17
C ILE A 271 -2.86 10.76 5.48
N GLU A 272 -3.34 11.67 6.33
CA GLU A 272 -2.56 12.84 6.77
C GLU A 272 -1.23 12.45 7.45
N LYS A 273 -1.21 11.38 8.24
CA LYS A 273 0.05 10.87 8.83
C LYS A 273 1.01 10.39 7.76
N GLN A 274 0.52 9.67 6.75
CA GLN A 274 1.34 9.20 5.63
C GLN A 274 1.89 10.38 4.82
N LEU A 275 1.05 11.38 4.53
CA LEU A 275 1.45 12.57 3.79
C LEU A 275 2.50 13.38 4.57
N ASN A 276 2.30 13.54 5.87
CA ASN A 276 3.25 14.20 6.75
C ASN A 276 4.61 13.48 6.78
N TYR A 277 4.61 12.15 6.80
CA TYR A 277 5.84 11.37 6.77
C TYR A 277 6.54 11.47 5.41
N LEU A 278 5.79 11.37 4.30
CA LEU A 278 6.29 11.56 2.94
C LEU A 278 6.94 12.95 2.77
N TRP A 279 6.23 14.00 3.19
CA TRP A 279 6.70 15.39 3.14
C TRP A 279 7.99 15.60 3.93
N LYS A 280 8.11 15.00 5.11
CA LYS A 280 9.31 15.13 5.96
C LYS A 280 10.50 14.33 5.44
N THR A 281 10.24 13.19 4.80
CA THR A 281 11.28 12.19 4.50
C THR A 281 11.80 12.30 3.08
N ILE A 282 10.90 12.47 2.11
CA ILE A 282 11.19 12.52 0.67
C ILE A 282 10.30 13.55 -0.04
N PRO A 283 10.35 14.83 0.36
CA PRO A 283 9.48 15.87 -0.21
C PRO A 283 9.61 16.00 -1.73
N GLN A 284 10.76 15.65 -2.32
CA GLN A 284 10.98 15.66 -3.77
C GLN A 284 10.10 14.67 -4.53
N ALA A 285 9.58 13.63 -3.86
CA ALA A 285 8.80 12.57 -4.48
C ALA A 285 7.28 12.83 -4.46
N LEU A 286 6.81 13.90 -3.80
CA LEU A 286 5.38 14.22 -3.68
C LEU A 286 4.70 14.25 -5.05
N SER A 287 5.33 14.90 -6.03
CA SER A 287 4.76 15.07 -7.38
C SER A 287 4.76 13.82 -8.25
N LYS A 288 5.37 12.73 -7.79
CA LYS A 288 5.40 11.42 -8.46
C LYS A 288 4.83 10.30 -7.57
N THR A 289 4.13 10.67 -6.50
CA THR A 289 3.46 9.73 -5.60
C THR A 289 2.00 9.64 -5.97
N ILE A 290 1.54 8.43 -6.26
CA ILE A 290 0.14 8.06 -6.48
C ILE A 290 -0.39 7.52 -5.14
N TRP A 291 -1.62 7.91 -4.80
CA TRP A 291 -2.31 7.45 -3.60
C TRP A 291 -3.37 6.43 -4.00
N GLU A 292 -3.25 5.22 -3.47
CA GLU A 292 -4.18 4.15 -3.77
C GLU A 292 -5.30 4.10 -2.74
N PHE A 293 -6.54 4.18 -3.22
CA PHE A 293 -7.73 4.23 -2.39
C PHE A 293 -8.60 2.98 -2.60
N PRO A 294 -9.25 2.49 -1.53
CA PRO A 294 -10.12 1.33 -1.64
C PRO A 294 -11.43 1.72 -2.35
N LEU A 295 -11.82 0.92 -3.35
CA LEU A 295 -13.17 0.93 -3.94
C LEU A 295 -14.06 -0.19 -3.38
N TYR A 296 -13.68 -0.71 -2.20
CA TYR A 296 -14.31 -1.85 -1.56
C TYR A 296 -14.48 -1.62 -0.05
N GLY A 297 -15.18 -2.57 0.59
CA GLY A 297 -15.36 -2.64 2.03
C GLY A 297 -15.27 -4.08 2.51
N ARG A 298 -14.85 -4.29 3.76
CA ARG A 298 -14.54 -5.60 4.32
C ARG A 298 -15.58 -6.02 5.35
N GLU A 299 -16.13 -7.21 5.17
CA GLU A 299 -16.95 -7.85 6.20
C GLU A 299 -16.06 -8.61 7.18
N TRP A 300 -16.43 -8.55 8.46
CA TRP A 300 -15.74 -9.22 9.55
C TRP A 300 -16.72 -10.11 10.31
N GLN A 301 -16.24 -11.28 10.74
CA GLN A 301 -16.98 -12.18 11.60
C GLN A 301 -16.29 -12.33 12.95
N GLN A 302 -17.09 -12.57 13.99
CA GLN A 302 -16.62 -12.86 15.33
C GLN A 302 -16.90 -14.32 15.67
N ASP A 303 -15.89 -15.05 16.17
CA ASP A 303 -16.10 -16.40 16.66
C ASP A 303 -16.79 -16.41 18.04
N GLY A 304 -17.18 -17.60 18.51
CA GLY A 304 -17.84 -17.77 19.82
C GLY A 304 -16.98 -17.37 21.03
N ASN A 305 -15.69 -17.08 20.84
CA ASN A 305 -14.76 -16.61 21.86
C ASN A 305 -14.52 -15.09 21.78
N GLY A 306 -15.19 -14.40 20.85
CA GLY A 306 -15.04 -12.96 20.67
C GLY A 306 -13.87 -12.55 19.75
N LYS A 307 -13.19 -13.49 19.09
CA LYS A 307 -12.08 -13.18 18.16
C LYS A 307 -12.64 -12.77 16.80
N TRP A 308 -12.17 -11.64 16.28
CA TRP A 308 -12.52 -11.15 14.95
C TRP A 308 -11.62 -11.76 13.87
N SER A 309 -12.19 -12.03 12.70
CA SER A 309 -11.46 -12.39 11.48
C SER A 309 -12.17 -11.81 10.25
N PRO A 310 -11.43 -11.36 9.23
CA PRO A 310 -12.04 -10.90 7.99
C PRO A 310 -12.70 -12.07 7.26
N MET A 311 -13.78 -11.79 6.56
CA MET A 311 -14.43 -12.74 5.66
C MET A 311 -13.74 -12.68 4.29
N SER A 312 -13.67 -13.81 3.58
CA SER A 312 -12.90 -13.96 2.34
C SER A 312 -13.44 -13.17 1.14
N ASN A 313 -14.64 -12.61 1.22
CA ASN A 313 -15.24 -11.83 0.14
C ASN A 313 -14.98 -10.34 0.40
N GLU A 314 -13.88 -9.83 -0.13
CA GLU A 314 -13.46 -8.42 0.01
C GLU A 314 -14.33 -7.44 -0.80
N THR A 315 -15.30 -7.94 -1.54
CA THR A 315 -16.41 -7.12 -2.00
C THR A 315 -17.53 -7.29 -0.99
N CYS A 316 -17.82 -6.23 -0.23
CA CYS A 316 -19.22 -5.97 0.08
C CYS A 316 -19.96 -6.10 -1.25
N GLN A 317 -20.68 -7.21 -1.46
CA GLN A 317 -21.82 -7.16 -2.37
C GLN A 317 -22.54 -5.90 -1.94
N GLN A 318 -22.78 -4.95 -2.87
CA GLN A 318 -23.57 -3.77 -2.56
C GLN A 318 -24.72 -4.24 -1.68
N VAL A 319 -24.65 -3.88 -0.39
CA VAL A 319 -25.44 -4.57 0.61
C VAL A 319 -26.85 -4.27 0.16
N SER A 320 -27.57 -5.31 -0.32
CA SER A 320 -28.93 -5.13 -0.80
C SER A 320 -29.65 -4.31 0.27
N ASP A 321 -30.41 -3.28 -0.13
CA ASP A 321 -31.00 -2.24 0.73
C ASP A 321 -31.68 -2.75 2.03
N GLN A 322 -31.91 -4.06 2.15
CA GLN A 322 -32.47 -4.77 3.29
C GLN A 322 -31.54 -5.02 4.48
N LYS A 323 -30.22 -4.84 4.37
CA LYS A 323 -29.31 -4.92 5.53
C LYS A 323 -28.42 -3.69 5.62
N ALA A 324 -29.03 -2.51 5.61
CA ALA A 324 -28.38 -1.33 6.16
C ALA A 324 -28.02 -1.62 7.63
N ALA A 325 -26.77 -2.06 7.86
CA ALA A 325 -26.12 -1.83 9.14
C ALA A 325 -26.39 -0.37 9.47
N GLN A 326 -26.96 -0.11 10.65
CA GLN A 326 -27.21 1.25 11.12
C GLN A 326 -25.99 2.08 10.77
N THR A 327 -26.14 2.97 9.80
CA THR A 327 -25.04 3.80 9.32
C THR A 327 -24.75 4.78 10.43
N VAL A 328 -23.93 4.35 11.39
CA VAL A 328 -23.26 5.25 12.30
C VAL A 328 -22.19 5.88 11.45
N LEU A 329 -22.56 6.91 10.69
CA LEU A 329 -21.59 7.89 10.23
C LEU A 329 -20.87 8.32 11.52
N SER A 330 -19.62 7.87 11.70
CA SER A 330 -18.74 8.45 12.70
C SER A 330 -18.73 9.94 12.36
N GLY A 331 -19.38 10.74 13.20
CA GLY A 331 -19.80 12.10 12.85
C GLY A 331 -18.64 12.91 12.28
N VAL A 332 -18.59 13.00 10.95
CA VAL A 332 -17.97 14.13 10.29
C VAL A 332 -18.99 15.24 10.52
N GLY A 333 -18.74 16.01 11.57
CA GLY A 333 -19.53 17.20 11.84
C GLY A 333 -19.43 18.09 10.62
N THR A 334 -20.50 18.15 9.82
CA THR A 334 -20.68 19.14 8.76
C THR A 334 -21.07 20.47 9.40
N ASP A 335 -20.33 20.91 10.42
CA ASP A 335 -20.47 22.25 10.96
C ASP A 335 -19.67 23.19 10.05
N PRO A 336 -20.34 24.00 9.21
CA PRO A 336 -19.66 24.94 8.32
C PRO A 336 -18.99 26.10 9.07
N THR A 337 -19.02 26.10 10.41
CA THR A 337 -18.36 27.09 11.27
C THR A 337 -17.15 26.53 12.03
N ALA A 338 -16.80 25.25 11.86
CA ALA A 338 -15.57 24.71 12.42
C ALA A 338 -14.37 25.33 11.67
N PRO A 339 -13.45 26.04 12.37
CA PRO A 339 -12.29 26.62 11.71
C PRO A 339 -11.38 25.50 11.21
N GLU A 340 -11.02 25.57 9.93
CA GLU A 340 -10.01 24.73 9.30
C GLU A 340 -8.71 24.77 10.14
N ILE A 341 -8.20 23.60 10.52
CA ILE A 341 -6.85 23.43 11.08
C ILE A 341 -6.01 22.65 10.08
#